data_AF-A0AAX1F6C3-F1
#
_entry.id   AF-A0AAX1F6C3-F1
#
_cell.length_a   1.000
_cell.length_b   1.000
_cell.length_c   1.000
_cell.angle_alpha   90.00
_cell.angle_beta   90.00
_cell.angle_gamma   90.00
#
_symmetry.space_group_name_H-M   'P 1'
#
loop_
_entity.id
_entity.type
_entity.pdbx_description
1 polymer ?
#
loop_
_entity_poly.entity_id
_entity_poly.type
_entity_poly.pdbx_seq_one_letter_code
_entity_poly.pdbx_strand_id
1 'polypeptide(L)' 'MQQSIIRPKQAAALFGVSLSTLWNWNNPKHRLYRPDFPKPFKISANTTGWLQSEIDGYICKLAENR' A
#
# COMPACT_ATOMS: atom_id res chain seq x y z
N MET A 1 -0.05 -6.54 18.29
CA MET A 1 0.15 -6.23 16.86
C MET A 1 -0.99 -6.87 16.07
N GLN A 2 -1.97 -6.08 15.60
CA GLN A 2 -3.12 -6.62 14.85
C GLN A 2 -2.72 -6.82 13.39
N GLN A 3 -2.70 -8.07 12.94
CA GLN A 3 -2.50 -8.44 11.53
C GLN A 3 -3.81 -8.25 10.74
N SER A 4 -4.34 -7.03 10.78
CA SER A 4 -5.53 -6.66 10.02
C SER A 4 -5.14 -6.41 8.57
N ILE A 5 -5.99 -6.90 7.66
CA ILE A 5 -5.75 -6.77 6.22
C ILE A 5 -6.57 -5.59 5.72
N ILE A 6 -5.91 -4.59 5.15
CA ILE A 6 -6.59 -3.42 4.62
C ILE A 6 -6.86 -3.58 3.13
N ARG A 7 -8.04 -3.10 2.72
CA ARG A 7 -8.44 -3.07 1.31
C ARG A 7 -7.74 -1.91 0.58
N PRO A 8 -7.65 -1.95 -0.76
CA PRO A 8 -7.05 -0.88 -1.56
C PRO A 8 -7.65 0.48 -1.25
N LYS A 9 -8.97 0.53 -1.03
CA LYS A 9 -9.70 1.77 -0.72
C LYS A 9 -9.26 2.37 0.63
N GLN A 10 -8.99 1.53 1.61
CA GLN A 10 -8.50 1.97 2.93
C GLN A 10 -7.04 2.39 2.85
N ALA A 11 -6.19 1.61 2.15
CA ALA A 11 -4.81 1.99 1.92
C ALA A 11 -4.71 3.36 1.23
N ALA A 12 -5.48 3.57 0.15
CA ALA A 12 -5.58 4.84 -0.55
C ALA A 12 -5.99 6.00 0.39
N ALA A 13 -6.97 5.77 1.27
CA ALA A 13 -7.41 6.76 2.26
C ALA A 13 -6.34 7.07 3.32
N LEU A 14 -5.59 6.07 3.80
CA LEU A 14 -4.49 6.27 4.76
C LEU A 14 -3.38 7.15 4.19
N PHE A 15 -3.05 6.97 2.91
CA PHE A 15 -2.06 7.80 2.22
C PHE A 15 -2.63 9.12 1.70
N GLY A 16 -3.95 9.33 1.76
CA GLY A 16 -4.61 10.51 1.17
C GLY A 16 -4.51 10.57 -0.36
N VAL A 17 -4.32 9.42 -1.03
CA VAL A 17 -4.16 9.34 -2.49
C VAL A 17 -5.33 8.61 -3.15
N SER A 18 -5.48 8.76 -4.46
CA SER A 18 -6.46 7.98 -5.22
C SER A 18 -6.05 6.51 -5.36
N LEU A 19 -7.02 5.62 -5.49
CA LEU A 19 -6.81 4.18 -5.78
C LEU A 19 -5.87 3.97 -6.97
N SER A 20 -6.03 4.74 -8.04
CA SER A 20 -5.17 4.66 -9.23
C SER A 20 -3.72 4.99 -8.91
N THR A 21 -3.47 5.99 -8.06
CA THR A 21 -2.12 6.35 -7.58
C THR A 21 -1.53 5.22 -6.75
N LEU A 22 -2.31 4.60 -5.87
CA LEU A 22 -1.90 3.44 -5.10
C LEU A 22 -1.50 2.25 -6.01
N TRP A 23 -2.30 1.97 -7.04
CA TRP A 23 -1.97 0.93 -8.02
C TRP A 23 -0.73 1.28 -8.85
N ASN A 24 -0.56 2.56 -9.19
CA ASN A 24 0.62 3.05 -9.91
C ASN A 24 1.90 2.89 -9.10
N TRP A 25 1.85 2.95 -7.77
CA TRP A 25 3.01 2.69 -6.92
C TRP A 25 3.50 1.25 -7.01
N ASN A 26 2.59 0.31 -7.25
CA ASN A 26 2.94 -1.10 -7.45
C ASN A 26 3.32 -1.44 -8.91
N ASN A 27 3.12 -0.51 -9.85
CA ASN A 27 3.39 -0.76 -11.26
C ASN A 27 4.85 -0.37 -11.61
N PRO A 28 5.75 -1.33 -11.87
CA PRO A 28 7.16 -1.05 -12.19
C PRO A 28 7.38 -0.24 -13.46
N LYS A 29 6.37 -0.17 -14.34
CA LYS A 29 6.43 0.63 -15.57
C LYS A 29 6.06 2.09 -15.36
N HIS A 30 5.52 2.47 -14.21
CA HIS A 30 5.08 3.83 -13.96
C HIS A 30 6.20 4.65 -13.32
N ARG A 31 6.31 5.94 -13.66
CA ARG A 31 7.30 6.88 -13.07
C ARG A 31 7.20 7.02 -11.54
N LEU A 32 6.06 6.61 -10.98
CA LEU A 32 5.76 6.66 -9.54
C LEU A 32 5.95 5.29 -8.88
N TYR A 33 6.58 4.34 -9.56
CA TYR A 33 6.88 3.04 -8.98
C TYR A 33 7.72 3.23 -7.72
N ARG A 34 7.20 2.73 -6.60
CA ARG A 34 7.87 2.79 -5.31
C ARG A 34 8.21 1.35 -4.92
N PRO A 35 9.46 0.90 -5.11
CA PRO A 35 9.85 -0.45 -4.75
C PRO A 35 9.78 -0.70 -3.23
N ASP A 36 9.79 0.36 -2.44
CA ASP A 36 9.65 0.30 -0.98
C ASP A 36 8.17 0.21 -0.53
N PHE A 37 7.21 0.38 -1.46
CA PHE A 37 5.80 0.22 -1.16
C PHE A 37 5.44 -1.26 -0.94
N PRO A 38 4.67 -1.62 0.09
CA PRO A 38 4.33 -3.00 0.37
C PRO A 38 3.54 -3.61 -0.78
N LYS A 39 3.96 -4.82 -1.16
CA LYS A 39 3.36 -5.52 -2.31
C LYS A 39 1.95 -5.98 -1.94
N PRO A 40 0.94 -5.70 -2.77
CA PRO A 40 -0.38 -6.26 -2.57
C PRO A 40 -0.32 -7.78 -2.58
N PHE A 41 -1.01 -8.42 -1.65
CA PHE A 41 -1.22 -9.86 -1.69
C PHE A 41 -2.69 -10.18 -1.98
N LYS A 42 -2.91 -11.24 -2.74
CA LYS A 42 -4.26 -11.74 -3.02
C LYS A 42 -4.74 -12.55 -1.83
N ILE A 43 -5.83 -12.10 -1.22
CA ILE A 43 -6.52 -12.80 -0.13
C ILE A 43 -7.53 -13.79 -0.71
N SER A 44 -8.12 -13.45 -1.87
CA SER A 44 -9.04 -14.31 -2.61
C SER A 44 -9.04 -13.93 -4.11
N ALA A 45 -9.75 -14.69 -4.94
CA ALA A 45 -9.77 -14.58 -6.40
C ALA A 45 -10.04 -13.15 -6.92
N ASN A 46 -10.91 -12.40 -6.24
CA ASN A 46 -11.25 -11.01 -6.59
C ASN A 46 -10.79 -9.98 -5.56
N THR A 47 -9.95 -10.39 -4.62
CA THR A 47 -9.71 -9.60 -3.42
C THR A 47 -8.22 -9.47 -3.17
N THR A 48 -7.71 -8.28 -3.48
CA THR A 48 -6.36 -7.86 -3.13
C THR A 48 -6.42 -7.06 -1.83
N GLY A 49 -5.46 -7.27 -0.94
CA GLY A 49 -5.27 -6.40 0.21
C GLY A 49 -3.82 -6.29 0.60
N TRP A 50 -3.60 -5.44 1.60
CA TRP A 50 -2.28 -5.16 2.15
C TRP A 50 -2.30 -5.46 3.64
N LEU A 51 -1.15 -5.87 4.16
CA LEU A 51 -0.98 -6.00 5.59
C LEU A 51 -0.94 -4.60 6.18
N GLN A 52 -1.82 -4.31 7.14
CA GLN A 52 -1.80 -3.03 7.84
C GLN A 52 -0.43 -2.76 8.46
N SER A 53 0.22 -3.80 8.98
CA SER A 53 1.56 -3.69 9.58
C SER A 53 2.63 -3.23 8.60
N GLU A 54 2.55 -3.64 7.32
CA GLU A 54 3.53 -3.20 6.32
C GLU A 54 3.26 -1.78 5.85
N ILE A 55 1.98 -1.40 5.75
CA ILE A 55 1.56 -0.05 5.38
C ILE A 55 1.96 0.95 6.46
N ASP A 56 1.73 0.61 7.73
CA ASP A 56 2.14 1.40 8.89
C ASP A 56 3.66 1.53 8.96
N GLY A 57 4.40 0.43 8.75
CA GLY A 57 5.87 0.47 8.65
C GLY A 57 6.37 1.34 7.51
N TYR A 58 5.68 1.34 6.36
CA TYR A 58 6.02 2.21 5.22
C TYR A 58 5.76 3.68 5.52
N ILE A 59 4.64 4.00 6.19
CA ILE A 59 4.35 5.37 6.65
C ILE A 59 5.42 5.82 7.66
N CYS A 60 5.83 4.93 8.57
CA CYS A 60 6.89 5.20 9.54
C CYS A 60 8.22 5.53 8.84
N LYS A 61 8.65 4.71 7.87
CA LYS A 61 9.83 5.00 7.04
C LYS A 61 9.73 6.34 6.30
N LEU A 62 8.57 6.65 5.73
CA LEU A 62 8.35 7.93 5.06
C LEU A 62 8.45 9.11 6.04
N ALA A 63 7.97 8.94 7.26
CA ALA A 63 8.06 9.93 8.32
C ALA A 63 9.49 10.10 8.85
N GLU A 64 10.27 9.01 8.97
CA GLU A 64 11.69 9.04 9.32
C GLU A 64 12.54 9.74 8.25
N ASN A 65 12.12 9.66 6.99
CA ASN A 65 12.80 10.26 5.86
C ASN A 65 12.36 11.72 5.57
N ARG A 66 11.76 12.41 6.56
CA ARG A 66 11.35 13.82 6.52
C ARG A 66 12.44 14.77 7.02
#